data_AF-A0AA39W830-F1
#
_entry.id   AF-A0AA39W830-F1
#
_cell.length_a   1.000
_cell.length_b   1.000
_cell.length_c   1.000
_cell.angle_alpha   90.00
_cell.angle_beta   90.00
_cell.angle_gamma   90.00
#
_symmetry.space_group_name_H-M   'P 1'
#
loop_
_entity.id
_entity.type
_entity.pdbx_description
1 polymer ?
#
loop_
_entity_poly.entity_id
_entity_poly.type
_entity_poly.pdbx_seq_one_letter_code
_entity_poly.pdbx_strand_id
1 'polypeptide(L)'
;MKQYCFQQQPSPDISNCASTSSKSKDGDQQTRGLNTMSENKDVPLRNSIFQCFSNELDLNPARMVPFYVLAQTVGSVLGTYVGKSVYGVKIDLMATRPLQGCASAFWVELIATFIIVFLAAALTSEAQFVGNLSGFIVGVAIGLAVLITGPVSGGSMNPARSLGPAIVSWNFKDIWIYVTAPVIGAAAGAVLHHFLRLQPWLSHSLVLFSS
;
A
#
# COMPACT_ATOMS: atom_id res chain seq x y z
N MET A 1 -23.14 -23.45 18.54
CA MET A 1 -21.95 -24.32 18.50
C MET A 1 -22.18 -25.43 17.50
N LYS A 2 -21.43 -25.44 16.38
CA LYS A 2 -21.24 -26.63 15.53
C LYS A 2 -19.76 -26.65 15.15
N GLN A 3 -19.05 -27.62 15.72
CA GLN A 3 -17.75 -28.09 15.25
C GLN A 3 -17.95 -28.70 13.86
N TYR A 4 -17.05 -28.41 12.93
CA TYR A 4 -16.79 -29.29 11.79
C TYR A 4 -15.30 -29.61 11.74
N CYS A 5 -15.05 -30.91 11.73
CA CYS A 5 -13.78 -31.61 11.87
C CYS A 5 -12.78 -31.34 10.74
N PHE A 6 -11.52 -31.21 11.13
CA PHE A 6 -10.41 -32.07 10.71
C PHE A 6 -10.71 -33.03 9.54
N GLN A 7 -10.30 -32.65 8.33
CA GLN A 7 -10.01 -33.56 7.23
C GLN A 7 -8.50 -33.51 6.99
N GLN A 8 -7.80 -34.57 7.38
CA GLN A 8 -6.43 -34.86 6.94
C GLN A 8 -6.43 -34.95 5.41
N GLN A 9 -5.63 -34.12 4.73
CA GLN A 9 -5.20 -34.39 3.35
C GLN A 9 -3.73 -34.86 3.36
N PRO A 10 -3.39 -35.90 2.59
CA PRO A 10 -2.10 -36.58 2.66
C PRO A 10 -0.98 -35.76 2.02
N SER A 11 0.24 -35.96 2.49
CA SER A 11 1.48 -35.34 2.00
C SER A 11 1.64 -35.48 0.47
N PRO A 12 1.91 -34.41 -0.29
CA PRO A 12 2.20 -34.53 -1.71
C PRO A 12 3.66 -34.97 -1.92
N ASP A 13 3.81 -36.12 -2.56
CA ASP A 13 5.08 -36.72 -3.00
C ASP A 13 5.80 -35.83 -4.03
N ILE A 14 7.11 -35.67 -3.86
CA ILE A 14 7.99 -34.71 -4.59
C ILE A 14 8.29 -35.18 -6.05
N SER A 15 7.77 -36.31 -6.48
CA SER A 15 8.23 -37.02 -7.69
C SER A 15 7.62 -36.59 -9.03
N ASN A 16 6.60 -35.73 -9.06
CA ASN A 16 5.85 -35.44 -10.31
C ASN A 16 6.10 -34.07 -10.96
N CYS A 17 7.07 -33.28 -10.49
CA CYS A 17 7.41 -31.97 -11.09
C CYS A 17 8.38 -32.05 -12.30
N ALA A 18 8.79 -33.24 -12.73
CA ALA A 18 9.90 -33.40 -13.69
C ALA A 18 9.49 -33.75 -15.13
N SER A 19 8.20 -33.91 -15.47
CA SER A 19 7.80 -34.53 -16.75
C SER A 19 6.87 -33.70 -17.64
N THR A 20 7.10 -32.40 -17.76
CA THR A 20 6.53 -31.60 -18.86
C THR A 20 7.54 -30.60 -19.42
N SER A 21 8.65 -31.13 -19.94
CA SER A 21 9.46 -30.43 -20.92
C SER A 21 9.77 -31.39 -22.07
N SER A 22 9.49 -30.95 -23.29
CA SER A 22 9.73 -31.62 -24.59
C SER A 22 8.57 -32.47 -25.15
N LYS A 23 7.77 -31.87 -26.04
CA LYS A 23 7.69 -32.32 -27.45
C LYS A 23 6.87 -31.35 -28.31
N SER A 24 7.60 -30.69 -29.21
CA SER A 24 7.13 -30.12 -30.47
C SER A 24 7.09 -31.24 -31.52
N LYS A 25 5.96 -31.41 -32.23
CA LYS A 25 5.83 -31.52 -33.70
C LYS A 25 4.54 -32.23 -34.17
N ASP A 26 4.02 -31.65 -35.26
CA ASP A 26 3.26 -32.20 -36.39
C ASP A 26 1.83 -32.76 -36.22
N GLY A 27 0.95 -32.25 -37.09
CA GLY A 27 0.00 -33.10 -37.84
C GLY A 27 -1.50 -32.77 -37.73
N ASP A 28 -2.02 -32.20 -38.81
CA ASP A 28 -3.38 -32.36 -39.37
C ASP A 28 -4.56 -31.43 -39.02
N GLN A 29 -5.20 -31.04 -40.13
CA GLN A 29 -6.23 -30.04 -40.35
C GLN A 29 -7.63 -30.49 -39.89
N GLN A 30 -8.51 -29.51 -39.69
CA GLN A 30 -9.69 -29.28 -40.56
C GLN A 30 -10.96 -28.87 -39.77
N THR A 31 -11.11 -27.55 -39.63
CA THR A 31 -12.32 -26.75 -39.91
C THR A 31 -13.44 -26.50 -38.88
N ARG A 32 -13.77 -25.20 -38.84
CA ARG A 32 -15.07 -24.51 -38.59
C ARG A 32 -15.49 -24.28 -37.14
N GLY A 33 -15.32 -23.04 -36.73
CA GLY A 33 -15.98 -22.44 -35.57
C GLY A 33 -15.50 -21.02 -35.32
N LEU A 34 -15.76 -20.11 -36.25
CA LEU A 34 -15.53 -18.68 -36.07
C LEU A 34 -16.58 -18.17 -35.07
N ASN A 35 -16.29 -18.22 -33.76
CA ASN A 35 -17.11 -17.58 -32.72
C ASN A 35 -16.21 -17.13 -31.56
N THR A 36 -16.20 -15.81 -31.35
CA THR A 36 -15.86 -15.12 -30.10
C THR A 36 -14.54 -15.51 -29.44
N MET A 37 -13.52 -14.65 -29.64
CA MET A 37 -12.41 -14.49 -28.69
C MET A 37 -13.01 -14.04 -27.35
N SER A 38 -13.49 -15.03 -26.57
CA SER A 38 -13.77 -14.87 -25.16
C SER A 38 -12.44 -14.63 -24.50
N GLU A 39 -12.26 -13.40 -24.01
CA GLU A 39 -11.18 -13.03 -23.10
C GLU A 39 -11.16 -14.05 -21.96
N ASN A 40 -10.22 -15.00 -22.07
CA ASN A 40 -9.94 -15.98 -21.04
C ASN A 40 -9.32 -15.22 -19.86
N LYS A 41 -10.19 -14.79 -18.93
CA LYS A 41 -9.84 -14.15 -17.66
C LYS A 41 -9.23 -15.12 -16.65
N ASP A 42 -8.78 -16.30 -17.07
CA ASP A 42 -8.24 -17.33 -16.20
C ASP A 42 -6.80 -17.68 -16.58
N VAL A 43 -5.96 -16.65 -16.76
CA VAL A 43 -4.53 -16.81 -16.45
C VAL A 43 -4.39 -16.45 -14.98
N PRO A 44 -4.44 -17.40 -14.03
CA PRO A 44 -3.86 -17.16 -12.73
C PRO A 44 -2.35 -17.02 -12.97
N LEU A 45 -1.93 -15.80 -13.28
CA LEU A 45 -0.55 -15.35 -13.21
C LEU A 45 -0.13 -15.25 -11.73
N ARG A 46 -0.49 -16.26 -10.92
CA ARG A 46 0.02 -16.45 -9.58
C ARG A 46 1.34 -17.18 -9.74
N ASN A 47 2.35 -16.39 -10.06
CA ASN A 47 3.75 -16.77 -10.08
C ASN A 47 4.02 -17.60 -8.81
N SER A 48 4.39 -18.88 -8.98
CA SER A 48 4.57 -19.83 -7.87
C SER A 48 5.53 -19.34 -6.78
N ILE A 49 6.45 -18.42 -7.14
CA ILE A 49 7.39 -17.79 -6.20
C ILE A 49 6.66 -16.89 -5.18
N PHE A 50 5.66 -16.10 -5.60
CA PHE A 50 4.91 -15.22 -4.71
C PHE A 50 4.02 -16.02 -3.75
N GLN A 51 3.45 -17.14 -4.23
CA GLN A 51 2.63 -18.02 -3.40
C GLN A 51 3.49 -18.78 -2.38
N CYS A 52 4.71 -19.19 -2.78
CA CYS A 52 5.66 -19.88 -1.91
C CYS A 52 6.21 -18.94 -0.82
N PHE A 53 6.50 -17.67 -1.16
CA PHE A 53 6.92 -16.66 -0.18
C PHE A 53 5.79 -16.27 0.79
N SER A 54 4.54 -16.36 0.35
CA SER A 54 3.37 -15.97 1.14
C SER A 54 2.90 -17.05 2.13
N ASN A 55 3.27 -18.32 1.92
CA ASN A 55 2.85 -19.43 2.79
C ASN A 55 3.83 -19.72 3.95
N GLU A 56 5.07 -19.23 3.88
CA GLU A 56 6.08 -19.46 4.94
C GLU A 56 6.17 -18.30 5.96
N LEU A 57 5.48 -17.19 5.70
CA LEU A 57 5.45 -16.03 6.60
C LEU A 57 4.14 -15.98 7.39
N ASP A 58 4.00 -16.84 8.40
CA ASP A 58 3.14 -16.60 9.58
C ASP A 58 3.74 -15.47 10.43
N LEU A 59 4.05 -14.34 9.80
CA LEU A 59 4.56 -13.18 10.50
C LEU A 59 3.36 -12.43 11.10
N ASN A 60 3.37 -12.31 12.43
CA ASN A 60 2.51 -11.38 13.16
C ASN A 60 2.53 -10.01 12.43
N PRO A 61 1.37 -9.40 12.10
CA PRO A 61 1.32 -8.14 11.36
C PRO A 61 2.19 -7.03 11.99
N ALA A 62 2.34 -7.03 13.32
CA ALA A 62 3.24 -6.10 14.02
C ALA A 62 4.74 -6.31 13.70
N ARG A 63 5.14 -7.53 13.37
CA ARG A 63 6.52 -7.88 13.02
C ARG A 63 6.88 -7.55 11.57
N MET A 64 5.88 -7.35 10.70
CA MET A 64 6.09 -6.95 9.30
C MET A 64 6.32 -5.43 9.15
N VAL A 65 5.73 -4.62 10.03
CA VAL A 65 5.86 -3.15 10.02
C VAL A 65 7.32 -2.67 9.91
N PRO A 66 8.28 -3.15 10.75
CA PRO A 66 9.66 -2.67 10.64
C PRO A 66 10.33 -3.02 9.32
N PHE A 67 10.04 -4.19 8.74
CA PHE A 67 10.55 -4.55 7.41
C PHE A 67 9.98 -3.65 6.32
N TYR A 68 8.70 -3.29 6.42
CA TYR A 68 8.06 -2.38 5.48
C TYR A 68 8.64 -0.96 5.56
N VAL A 69 8.84 -0.44 6.79
CA VAL A 69 9.49 0.86 7.00
C VAL A 69 10.93 0.86 6.44
N LEU A 70 11.67 -0.23 6.63
CA LEU A 70 13.02 -0.36 6.06
C LEU A 70 12.98 -0.39 4.53
N ALA A 71 12.09 -1.17 3.94
CA ALA A 71 11.93 -1.22 2.49
C ALA A 71 11.55 0.16 1.91
N GLN A 72 10.66 0.90 2.58
CA GLN A 72 10.28 2.26 2.17
C GLN A 72 11.44 3.25 2.26
N THR A 73 12.24 3.20 3.33
CA THR A 73 13.38 4.11 3.48
C THR A 73 14.47 3.80 2.45
N VAL A 74 14.79 2.52 2.21
CA VAL A 74 15.72 2.10 1.15
C VAL A 74 15.23 2.54 -0.22
N GLY A 75 13.95 2.34 -0.53
CA GLY A 75 13.33 2.80 -1.77
C GLY A 75 13.43 4.32 -1.94
N SER A 76 13.20 5.09 -0.86
CA SER A 76 13.32 6.55 -0.89
C SER A 76 14.77 7.02 -1.12
N VAL A 77 15.75 6.38 -0.48
CA VAL A 77 17.19 6.67 -0.70
C VAL A 77 17.58 6.41 -2.15
N LEU A 78 17.22 5.23 -2.69
CA LEU A 78 17.50 4.87 -4.08
C LEU A 78 16.82 5.84 -5.05
N GLY A 79 15.55 6.17 -4.84
CA GLY A 79 14.82 7.14 -5.66
C GLY A 79 15.47 8.52 -5.66
N THR A 80 15.93 8.99 -4.49
CA THR A 80 16.66 10.27 -4.38
C THR A 80 17.99 10.21 -5.14
N TYR A 81 18.72 9.10 -5.04
CA TYR A 81 20.00 8.93 -5.73
C TYR A 81 19.84 8.91 -7.25
N VAL A 82 18.85 8.17 -7.76
CA VAL A 82 18.50 8.14 -9.19
C VAL A 82 18.05 9.54 -9.64
N GLY A 83 17.19 10.21 -8.89
CA GLY A 83 16.73 11.56 -9.21
C GLY A 83 17.89 12.56 -9.32
N LYS A 84 18.85 12.48 -8.40
CA LYS A 84 20.09 13.28 -8.45
C LYS A 84 20.92 12.95 -9.70
N SER A 85 21.09 11.67 -10.02
CA SER A 85 21.93 11.22 -11.12
C SER A 85 21.34 11.51 -12.50
N VAL A 86 20.02 11.38 -12.65
CA VAL A 86 19.32 11.52 -13.94
C VAL A 86 19.04 12.98 -14.26
N TYR A 87 18.52 13.74 -13.28
CA TYR A 87 18.07 15.11 -13.53
C TYR A 87 19.08 16.17 -13.11
N GLY A 88 20.20 15.80 -12.47
CA GLY A 88 21.18 16.76 -11.93
C GLY A 88 20.57 17.71 -10.88
N VAL A 89 19.40 17.37 -10.34
CA VAL A 89 18.63 18.24 -9.46
C VAL A 89 19.34 18.35 -8.12
N LYS A 90 19.46 19.59 -7.63
CA LYS A 90 19.99 19.87 -6.29
C LYS A 90 19.15 19.10 -5.27
N ILE A 91 19.81 18.34 -4.39
CA ILE A 91 19.14 17.50 -3.38
C ILE A 91 18.20 18.34 -2.49
N ASP A 92 18.48 19.63 -2.33
CA ASP A 92 17.65 20.61 -1.65
C ASP A 92 16.22 20.74 -2.20
N LEU A 93 16.00 20.50 -3.50
CA LEU A 93 14.65 20.52 -4.10
C LEU A 93 13.87 19.23 -3.81
N MET A 94 14.58 18.13 -3.54
CA MET A 94 13.98 16.85 -3.18
C MET A 94 13.74 16.74 -1.66
N ALA A 95 14.53 17.47 -0.87
CA ALA A 95 14.39 17.53 0.58
C ALA A 95 13.15 18.32 1.00
N THR A 96 12.41 17.80 1.98
CA THR A 96 11.30 18.50 2.62
C THR A 96 11.83 19.45 3.68
N ARG A 97 11.48 20.73 3.59
CA ARG A 97 11.88 21.77 4.55
C ARG A 97 10.67 22.65 4.90
N PRO A 98 10.61 23.21 6.11
CA PRO A 98 9.56 24.18 6.45
C PRO A 98 9.80 25.49 5.70
N LEU A 99 8.91 25.89 4.78
CA LEU A 99 9.03 27.15 4.04
C LEU A 99 8.40 28.32 4.80
N GLN A 100 7.30 28.08 5.52
CA GLN A 100 6.56 29.12 6.26
C GLN A 100 6.71 29.01 7.79
N GLY A 101 7.70 28.26 8.26
CA GLY A 101 8.01 28.06 9.68
C GLY A 101 7.61 26.68 10.23
N CYS A 102 8.26 26.29 11.33
CA CYS A 102 8.18 24.93 11.87
C CYS A 102 6.77 24.56 12.37
N ALA A 103 6.05 25.49 13.01
CA ALA A 103 4.71 25.25 13.51
C ALA A 103 3.69 25.08 12.37
N SER A 104 3.77 25.91 11.32
CA SER A 104 2.90 25.81 10.15
C SER A 104 3.12 24.48 9.42
N ALA A 105 4.39 24.10 9.20
CA ALA A 105 4.75 22.83 8.60
C ALA A 105 4.24 21.64 9.42
N PHE A 106 4.35 21.68 10.75
CA PHE A 106 3.84 20.63 11.63
C PHE A 106 2.33 20.41 11.47
N TRP A 107 1.53 21.47 11.53
CA TRP A 107 0.07 21.36 11.43
C TRP A 107 -0.37 20.91 10.04
N VAL A 108 0.25 21.44 8.99
CA VAL A 108 -0.07 21.06 7.61
C VAL A 108 0.25 19.59 7.35
N GLU A 109 1.42 19.09 7.78
CA GLU A 109 1.79 17.69 7.64
C GLU A 109 0.87 16.76 8.46
N LEU A 110 0.49 17.18 9.66
CA LEU A 110 -0.44 16.43 10.51
C LEU A 110 -1.82 16.29 9.85
N ILE A 111 -2.42 17.41 9.44
CA ILE A 111 -3.77 17.43 8.84
C ILE A 111 -3.79 16.70 7.51
N ALA A 112 -2.78 16.92 6.65
CA ALA A 112 -2.71 16.25 5.36
C ALA A 112 -2.56 14.72 5.52
N THR A 113 -1.68 14.27 6.41
CA THR A 113 -1.50 12.83 6.66
C THR A 113 -2.75 12.20 7.25
N PHE A 114 -3.43 12.92 8.16
CA PHE A 114 -4.72 12.50 8.71
C PHE A 114 -5.76 12.26 7.62
N ILE A 115 -5.94 13.22 6.71
CA ILE A 115 -6.93 13.11 5.62
C ILE A 115 -6.60 11.93 4.70
N ILE A 116 -5.32 11.77 4.30
CA ILE A 116 -4.89 10.71 3.39
C ILE A 116 -5.08 9.33 4.02
N VAL A 117 -4.69 9.15 5.28
CA VAL A 117 -4.82 7.86 5.97
C VAL A 117 -6.29 7.53 6.23
N PHE A 118 -7.09 8.52 6.63
CA PHE A 118 -8.54 8.35 6.78
C PHE A 118 -9.19 7.94 5.46
N LEU A 119 -8.88 8.64 4.36
CA LEU A 119 -9.41 8.34 3.03
C LEU A 119 -8.97 6.95 2.55
N ALA A 120 -7.69 6.60 2.71
CA ALA A 120 -7.18 5.29 2.36
C ALA A 120 -7.86 4.19 3.16
N ALA A 121 -8.07 4.40 4.47
CA ALA A 121 -8.79 3.46 5.31
C ALA A 121 -10.26 3.32 4.88
N ALA A 122 -10.95 4.42 4.57
CA ALA A 122 -12.33 4.41 4.10
C ALA A 122 -12.50 3.71 2.73
N LEU A 123 -11.56 3.88 1.80
CA LEU A 123 -11.63 3.28 0.47
C LEU A 123 -11.28 1.78 0.47
N THR A 124 -10.29 1.38 1.26
CA THR A 124 -9.93 -0.04 1.43
C THR A 124 -11.03 -0.82 2.14
N SER A 125 -11.86 -0.11 2.89
CA SER A 125 -12.94 -0.65 3.69
C SER A 125 -14.17 -1.10 2.90
N GLU A 126 -14.43 -0.42 1.78
CA GLU A 126 -15.55 -0.65 0.86
C GLU A 126 -15.08 -1.32 -0.44
N ALA A 127 -14.01 -2.14 -0.36
CA ALA A 127 -13.33 -2.73 -1.51
C ALA A 127 -14.25 -3.56 -2.43
N GLN A 128 -15.43 -3.97 -1.95
CA GLN A 128 -16.44 -4.71 -2.72
C GLN A 128 -17.02 -3.92 -3.90
N PHE A 129 -17.02 -2.57 -3.86
CA PHE A 129 -17.60 -1.72 -4.92
C PHE A 129 -16.57 -0.87 -5.69
N VAL A 130 -15.41 -0.59 -5.09
CA VAL A 130 -14.41 0.37 -5.62
C VAL A 130 -13.03 -0.27 -5.83
N GLY A 131 -12.92 -1.60 -5.69
CA GLY A 131 -11.65 -2.33 -5.54
C GLY A 131 -10.56 -1.93 -6.55
N ASN A 132 -10.90 -1.82 -7.83
CA ASN A 132 -9.93 -1.51 -8.88
C ASN A 132 -9.55 -0.01 -8.98
N LEU A 133 -10.41 0.90 -8.51
CA LEU A 133 -10.17 2.36 -8.60
C LEU A 133 -9.65 2.98 -7.30
N SER A 134 -9.75 2.25 -6.19
CA SER A 134 -9.34 2.71 -4.85
C SER A 134 -7.91 3.29 -4.84
N GLY A 135 -6.94 2.59 -5.43
CA GLY A 135 -5.55 3.04 -5.51
C GLY A 135 -5.37 4.30 -6.35
N PHE A 136 -6.13 4.45 -7.44
CA PHE A 136 -6.11 5.66 -8.27
C PHE A 136 -6.63 6.88 -7.49
N ILE A 137 -7.75 6.71 -6.78
CA ILE A 137 -8.35 7.79 -5.98
C ILE A 137 -7.39 8.24 -4.87
N VAL A 138 -6.76 7.28 -4.17
CA VAL A 138 -5.74 7.60 -3.15
C VAL A 138 -4.54 8.32 -3.78
N GLY A 139 -4.07 7.89 -4.95
CA GLY A 139 -2.97 8.55 -5.66
C GLY A 139 -3.29 9.99 -6.03
N VAL A 140 -4.49 10.25 -6.56
CA VAL A 140 -4.96 11.61 -6.88
C VAL A 140 -5.07 12.46 -5.61
N ALA A 141 -5.59 11.91 -4.53
CA ALA A 141 -5.69 12.61 -3.25
C ALA A 141 -4.31 13.00 -2.69
N ILE A 142 -3.33 12.10 -2.76
CA ILE A 142 -1.94 12.40 -2.37
C ILE A 142 -1.36 13.50 -3.27
N GLY A 143 -1.56 13.41 -4.59
CA GLY A 143 -1.07 14.42 -5.54
C GLY A 143 -1.63 15.83 -5.26
N LEU A 144 -2.93 15.93 -5.00
CA LEU A 144 -3.58 17.19 -4.63
C LEU A 144 -3.08 17.70 -3.27
N ALA A 145 -2.95 16.80 -2.29
CA ALA A 145 -2.42 17.16 -0.99
C ALA A 145 -0.99 17.72 -1.10
N VAL A 146 -0.12 17.10 -1.91
CA VAL A 146 1.25 17.60 -2.16
C VAL A 146 1.23 18.97 -2.84
N LEU A 147 0.30 19.21 -3.76
CA LEU A 147 0.16 20.52 -4.42
C LEU A 147 -0.20 21.63 -3.42
N ILE A 148 -1.07 21.33 -2.46
CA ILE A 148 -1.54 22.28 -1.43
C ILE A 148 -0.48 22.49 -0.35
N THR A 149 0.15 21.41 0.12
CA THR A 149 1.12 21.44 1.23
C THR A 149 2.54 21.81 0.79
N GLY A 150 2.87 21.60 -0.49
CA GLY A 150 4.15 21.91 -1.11
C GLY A 150 4.71 23.30 -0.75
N PRO A 151 3.98 24.41 -0.96
CA PRO A 151 4.48 25.75 -0.63
C PRO A 151 4.65 26.03 0.87
N VAL A 152 4.12 25.18 1.75
CA VAL A 152 4.17 25.38 3.21
C VAL A 152 5.23 24.49 3.87
N SER A 153 5.18 23.18 3.61
CA SER A 153 6.00 22.16 4.27
C SER A 153 6.87 21.34 3.30
N GLY A 154 6.72 21.51 1.98
CA GLY A 154 7.36 20.66 0.98
C GLY A 154 6.64 19.32 0.73
N GLY A 155 5.48 19.09 1.36
CA GLY A 155 4.60 17.95 1.12
C GLY A 155 5.28 16.60 1.35
N SER A 156 5.55 16.26 2.62
CA SER A 156 6.12 14.96 2.98
C SER A 156 5.06 13.88 3.06
N MET A 157 4.14 14.02 4.03
CA MET A 157 3.09 13.07 4.44
C MET A 157 3.58 11.66 4.74
N ASN A 158 4.89 11.44 4.74
CA ASN A 158 5.52 10.14 4.89
C ASN A 158 6.94 10.29 5.43
N PRO A 159 7.23 9.75 6.64
CA PRO A 159 8.54 9.87 7.25
C PRO A 159 9.66 9.25 6.40
N ALA A 160 9.40 8.13 5.71
CA ALA A 160 10.39 7.49 4.85
C ALA A 160 10.76 8.36 3.64
N ARG A 161 9.79 9.10 3.08
CA ARG A 161 9.99 10.04 1.95
C ARG A 161 10.83 11.25 2.34
N SER A 162 10.75 11.70 3.58
CA SER A 162 11.62 12.77 4.10
C SER A 162 13.01 12.27 4.48
N LEU A 163 13.09 11.04 4.99
CA LEU A 163 14.35 10.47 5.47
C LEU A 163 15.32 10.15 4.33
N GLY A 164 14.83 9.68 3.17
CA GLY A 164 15.68 9.35 2.03
C GLY A 164 16.56 10.52 1.55
N PRO A 165 15.98 11.68 1.18
CA PRO A 165 16.73 12.88 0.81
C PRO A 165 17.62 13.41 1.94
N ALA A 166 17.20 13.28 3.20
CA ALA A 166 17.98 13.70 4.36
C ALA A 166 19.27 12.87 4.52
N ILE A 167 19.19 11.54 4.32
CA ILE A 167 20.35 10.64 4.33
C ILE A 167 21.31 10.98 3.20
N VAL A 168 20.80 11.21 1.99
CA VAL A 168 21.64 11.50 0.80
C VAL A 168 22.31 12.87 0.89
N SER A 169 21.66 13.86 1.52
CA SER A 169 22.20 15.21 1.71
C SER A 169 22.97 15.41 3.02
N TRP A 170 22.99 14.41 3.91
CA TRP A 170 23.50 14.54 5.28
C TRP A 170 22.90 15.71 6.07
N ASN A 171 21.64 16.05 5.79
CA ASN A 171 20.94 17.16 6.43
C ASN A 171 19.66 16.68 7.10
N PHE A 172 19.70 16.59 8.43
CA PHE A 172 18.58 16.16 9.27
C PHE A 172 17.85 17.32 9.95
N LYS A 173 18.11 18.55 9.52
CA LYS A 173 17.47 19.73 10.10
C LYS A 173 15.95 19.65 9.88
N ASP A 174 15.19 19.84 10.94
CA ASP A 174 13.71 19.80 10.96
C ASP A 174 13.05 18.44 10.62
N ILE A 175 13.83 17.36 10.49
CA ILE A 175 13.31 16.02 10.16
C ILE A 175 12.31 15.50 11.20
N TRP A 176 12.47 15.93 12.45
CA TRP A 176 11.62 15.54 13.57
C TRP A 176 10.14 15.91 13.33
N ILE A 177 9.87 17.00 12.61
CA ILE A 177 8.52 17.44 12.25
C ILE A 177 7.89 16.41 11.33
N TYR A 178 8.63 15.98 10.31
CA TYR A 178 8.19 15.02 9.29
C TYR A 178 8.17 13.57 9.79
N VAL A 179 8.68 13.30 10.99
CA VAL A 179 8.51 12.02 11.67
C VAL A 179 7.30 12.09 12.61
N THR A 180 7.25 13.10 13.47
CA THR A 180 6.22 13.20 14.51
C THR A 180 4.85 13.57 13.96
N ALA A 181 4.75 14.57 13.09
CA ALA A 181 3.46 15.04 12.55
C ALA A 181 2.74 13.97 11.72
N PRO A 182 3.40 13.27 10.76
CA PRO A 182 2.73 12.21 10.01
C PRO A 182 2.32 11.02 10.87
N VAL A 183 3.12 10.64 11.87
CA VAL A 183 2.75 9.53 12.78
C VAL A 183 1.51 9.87 13.59
N ILE A 184 1.43 11.09 14.14
CA ILE A 184 0.26 11.55 14.89
C ILE A 184 -0.97 11.64 13.98
N GLY A 185 -0.83 12.22 12.79
CA GLY A 185 -1.90 12.33 11.80
C GLY A 185 -2.42 10.96 11.35
N ALA A 186 -1.52 10.03 11.05
CA ALA A 186 -1.87 8.66 10.66
C ALA A 186 -2.61 7.92 11.77
N ALA A 187 -2.14 8.02 13.02
CA ALA A 187 -2.80 7.41 14.16
C ALA A 187 -4.21 7.98 14.35
N ALA A 188 -4.37 9.31 14.31
CA ALA A 188 -5.66 9.97 14.44
C ALA A 188 -6.63 9.57 13.31
N GLY A 189 -6.15 9.48 12.06
CA GLY A 189 -6.97 9.10 10.90
C GLY A 189 -7.44 7.65 10.98
N ALA A 190 -6.54 6.74 11.36
CA ALA A 190 -6.87 5.34 11.57
C ALA A 190 -7.88 5.15 12.72
N VAL A 191 -7.67 5.85 13.83
CA VAL A 191 -8.57 5.80 15.00
C VAL A 191 -9.96 6.34 14.65
N LEU A 192 -10.05 7.48 13.98
CA LEU A 192 -11.35 8.05 13.59
C LEU A 192 -12.11 7.09 12.67
N HIS A 193 -11.44 6.55 11.66
CA HIS A 193 -12.04 5.57 10.76
C HIS A 193 -12.52 4.32 11.51
N HIS A 194 -11.74 3.83 12.47
CA HIS A 194 -12.15 2.72 13.32
C HIS A 194 -13.41 3.05 14.13
N PHE A 195 -13.48 4.25 14.75
CA PHE A 195 -14.67 4.69 15.48
C PHE A 195 -15.92 4.77 14.60
N LEU A 196 -15.82 5.35 13.39
CA LEU A 196 -16.96 5.47 12.47
C LEU A 196 -17.49 4.11 12.01
N ARG A 197 -16.61 3.12 11.81
CA ARG A 197 -17.01 1.76 11.45
C ARG A 197 -17.75 1.01 12.55
N LEU A 198 -17.62 1.41 13.82
CA LEU A 198 -18.31 0.78 14.94
C LEU A 198 -19.75 1.30 15.11
N GLN A 199 -20.07 2.50 14.61
CA GLN A 199 -21.42 3.08 14.70
C GLN A 199 -22.55 2.29 14.01
N PRO A 200 -22.39 1.69 12.82
CA PRO A 200 -23.51 1.01 12.13
C PRO A 200 -24.07 -0.22 12.87
N TRP A 201 -23.33 -0.82 13.80
CA TRP A 201 -23.84 -1.96 14.59
C TRP A 201 -24.72 -1.53 15.80
N LEU A 202 -24.51 -0.31 16.28
CA LEU A 202 -25.28 0.24 17.41
C LEU A 202 -26.69 0.67 16.98
N SER A 203 -26.85 1.18 15.75
CA SER A 203 -28.15 1.61 15.24
C SER A 203 -29.13 0.45 15.01
N HIS A 204 -28.67 -0.71 14.50
CA HIS A 204 -29.55 -1.88 14.34
C HIS A 204 -29.91 -2.56 15.67
N SER A 205 -29.02 -2.55 16.65
CA SER A 205 -29.29 -3.16 17.96
C SER A 205 -30.30 -2.35 18.79
N LEU A 206 -30.30 -1.02 18.64
CA LEU A 206 -31.27 -0.13 19.32
C LEU A 206 -32.67 -0.16 18.69
N VAL A 207 -32.78 -0.38 17.37
CA VAL A 207 -34.09 -0.50 16.71
C VAL A 207 -34.79 -1.82 17.05
N LEU A 208 -34.03 -2.93 17.18
CA LEU A 208 -34.59 -4.24 17.55
C LEU A 208 -35.01 -4.35 19.03
N PHE A 209 -34.56 -3.44 19.89
CA PHE A 209 -35.00 -3.38 21.31
C PHE A 209 -36.19 -2.44 21.54
N SER A 210 -36.66 -1.76 20.50
CA SER A 210 -37.76 -0.79 20.56
C SER A 210 -39.06 -1.28 19.89
N SER A 211 -39.14 -2.57 19.50
CA SER A 211 -40.37 -3.24 18.99
C SER A 211 -40.66 -4.47 19.82
#